data_AF-A0A1E3QAJ5-F1
#
_entry.id   AF-A0A1E3QAJ5-F1
#
_cell.length_a   1.000
_cell.length_b   1.000
_cell.length_c   1.000
_cell.angle_alpha   90.00
_cell.angle_beta   90.00
_cell.angle_gamma   90.00
#
_symmetry.space_group_name_H-M   'P 1'
#
loop_
_entity.id
_entity.type
_entity.pdbx_description
1 polymer ?
#
loop_
_entity_poly.entity_id
_entity_poly.type
_entity_poly.pdbx_seq_one_letter_code
_entity_poly.pdbx_strand_id
1 'polypeptide(L)'
;MKKLIVRAIVAYFHGLRAGKTKYQISTTITEISFLRGPYMARVIPNWGKHFQTMETLPPGTQSGRGCKVQVPLADQDVAADCQEFFRSIPPPQRSARRLKIHIETKIYPTYMGILDRFIISEKTCHRYLSAWGFHKNSHQQDIYYDGQERDDVKEYRNSWSKQMLIWRARMRDWDQDGNVHLPALQAGEKEVVNLVASTAMVGCCCRSPILAGPTTRNIVPV
;
A
#
# COMPACT_ATOMS: atom_id res chain seq x y z
N MET A 1 6.81 7.90 -26.90
CA MET A 1 7.70 8.84 -27.64
C MET A 1 8.96 8.17 -28.20
N LYS A 2 9.75 7.42 -27.42
CA LYS A 2 11.00 6.76 -27.89
C LYS A 2 10.84 5.87 -29.13
N LYS A 3 9.79 5.04 -29.19
CA LYS A 3 9.49 4.16 -30.36
C LYS A 3 9.26 4.94 -31.66
N LEU A 4 8.69 6.14 -31.59
CA LEU A 4 8.42 7.00 -32.75
C LEU A 4 9.71 7.56 -33.35
N ILE A 5 10.65 7.96 -32.47
CA ILE A 5 11.96 8.49 -32.86
C ILE A 5 12.82 7.39 -33.51
N VAL A 6 12.82 6.19 -32.94
CA VAL A 6 13.53 5.04 -33.54
C VAL A 6 12.98 4.75 -34.93
N ARG A 7 11.66 4.70 -35.10
CA ARG A 7 11.03 4.52 -36.42
C ARG A 7 11.41 5.63 -37.41
N ALA A 8 11.47 6.88 -36.94
CA ALA A 8 11.87 8.02 -37.77
C ALA A 8 13.34 7.92 -38.21
N ILE A 9 14.25 7.53 -37.33
CA ILE A 9 15.68 7.35 -37.65
C ILE A 9 15.87 6.19 -38.63
N VAL A 10 15.16 5.07 -38.42
CA VAL A 10 15.19 3.92 -39.33
C VAL A 10 14.68 4.32 -40.71
N ALA A 11 13.52 4.97 -40.80
CA ALA A 11 12.97 5.46 -42.06
C ALA A 11 13.91 6.47 -42.75
N TYR A 12 14.59 7.31 -41.97
CA TYR A 12 15.58 8.26 -42.48
C TYR A 12 16.75 7.55 -43.17
N PHE A 13 17.33 6.53 -42.53
CA PHE A 13 18.43 5.76 -43.14
C PHE A 13 17.99 4.89 -44.33
N HIS A 14 16.78 4.33 -44.30
CA HIS A 14 16.21 3.66 -45.48
C HIS A 14 16.05 4.62 -46.66
N GLY A 15 15.59 5.85 -46.41
CA GLY A 15 15.48 6.89 -47.44
C GLY A 15 16.83 7.29 -48.03
N LEU A 16 17.87 7.39 -47.18
CA LEU A 16 19.23 7.68 -47.63
C LEU A 16 19.80 6.55 -48.50
N ARG A 17 19.56 5.28 -48.12
CA ARG A 17 19.95 4.12 -48.92
C ARG A 17 19.24 4.08 -50.29
N ALA A 18 18.01 4.60 -50.36
CA ALA A 18 17.25 4.73 -51.59
C ALA A 18 17.65 5.95 -52.45
N GLY A 19 18.71 6.67 -52.10
CA GLY A 19 19.23 7.80 -52.88
C GLY A 19 18.39 9.09 -52.81
N LYS A 20 17.41 9.17 -51.89
CA LYS A 20 16.56 10.36 -51.75
C LYS A 20 17.31 11.49 -51.03
N THR A 21 16.94 12.73 -51.31
CA THR A 21 17.54 13.88 -50.64
C THR A 21 17.14 13.94 -49.15
N LYS A 22 18.06 14.37 -48.29
CA LYS A 22 17.85 14.51 -46.84
C LYS A 22 16.58 15.30 -46.50
N TYR A 23 16.32 16.35 -47.27
CA TYR A 23 15.16 17.24 -47.10
C TYR A 23 13.85 16.50 -47.40
N GLN A 24 13.71 15.88 -48.57
CA GLN A 24 12.51 15.15 -48.96
C GLN A 24 12.17 14.04 -47.96
N ILE A 25 13.16 13.24 -47.55
CA ILE A 25 12.97 12.17 -46.57
C ILE A 25 12.42 12.72 -45.26
N SER A 26 13.02 13.80 -44.75
CA SER A 26 12.66 14.35 -43.44
C SER A 26 11.28 15.01 -43.46
N THR A 27 10.90 15.65 -44.57
CA THR A 27 9.56 16.21 -44.77
C THR A 27 8.52 15.09 -44.79
N THR A 28 8.72 14.05 -45.59
CA THR A 28 7.81 12.89 -45.66
C THR A 28 7.66 12.18 -44.32
N ILE A 29 8.75 11.95 -43.58
CA ILE A 29 8.69 11.33 -42.24
C ILE A 29 7.94 12.23 -41.25
N THR A 30 8.13 13.55 -41.33
CA THR A 30 7.46 14.50 -40.45
C THR A 30 5.95 14.49 -40.68
N GLU A 31 5.53 14.53 -41.94
CA GLU A 31 4.12 14.48 -42.34
C GLU A 31 3.47 13.17 -41.92
N ILE A 32 4.13 12.03 -42.12
CA ILE A 32 3.58 10.71 -41.81
C ILE A 32 3.57 10.41 -40.30
N SER A 33 4.66 10.72 -39.59
CA SER A 33 4.89 10.21 -38.22
C SER A 33 4.64 11.22 -37.12
N PHE A 34 4.80 12.52 -37.40
CA PHE A 34 4.77 13.56 -36.36
C PHE A 34 3.66 14.58 -36.53
N LEU A 35 3.05 14.70 -37.72
CA LEU A 35 2.01 15.69 -38.05
C LEU A 35 2.41 17.11 -37.59
N ARG A 36 3.69 17.46 -37.81
CA ARG A 36 4.30 18.71 -37.33
C ARG A 36 4.87 19.53 -38.47
N GLY A 37 5.10 20.81 -38.19
CA GLY A 37 5.65 21.75 -39.16
C GLY A 37 7.13 21.54 -39.52
N PRO A 38 7.68 22.40 -40.40
CA PRO A 38 9.01 22.27 -41.02
C PRO A 38 10.18 22.26 -40.03
N TYR A 39 9.95 22.66 -38.78
CA TYR A 39 10.92 22.55 -37.70
C TYR A 39 11.33 21.08 -37.45
N MET A 40 10.40 20.13 -37.41
CA MET A 40 10.72 18.71 -37.14
C MET A 40 11.54 18.07 -38.26
N ALA A 41 11.31 18.47 -39.51
CA ALA A 41 12.10 18.01 -40.65
C ALA A 41 13.59 18.41 -40.53
N ARG A 42 13.93 19.48 -39.79
CA ARG A 42 15.32 19.86 -39.50
C ARG A 42 15.93 19.04 -38.36
N VAL A 43 15.09 18.52 -37.47
CA VAL A 43 15.52 17.78 -36.28
C VAL A 43 15.88 16.33 -36.62
N ILE A 44 15.17 15.70 -37.55
CA ILE A 44 15.40 14.29 -37.95
C ILE A 44 16.82 14.05 -38.49
N PRO A 45 17.38 14.88 -39.40
CA PRO A 45 18.77 14.74 -39.83
C PRO A 45 19.78 14.86 -38.68
N ASN A 46 19.53 15.74 -37.71
CA ASN A 46 20.38 15.88 -36.53
C ASN A 46 20.33 14.64 -35.65
N TRP A 47 19.17 13.97 -35.54
CA TRP A 47 19.06 12.68 -34.87
C TRP A 47 19.85 11.58 -35.57
N GLY A 48 19.77 11.51 -36.90
CA GLY A 48 20.56 10.58 -37.70
C GLY A 48 22.06 10.80 -37.52
N LYS A 49 22.52 12.05 -37.59
CA LYS A 49 23.93 12.41 -37.35
C LYS A 49 24.40 12.01 -35.96
N HIS A 50 23.61 12.30 -34.93
CA HIS A 50 23.94 11.94 -33.55
C HIS A 50 24.05 10.42 -33.36
N PHE A 51 23.11 9.66 -33.95
CA PHE A 51 23.14 8.20 -33.90
C PHE A 51 24.39 7.63 -34.61
N GLN A 52 24.81 8.22 -35.73
CA GLN A 52 26.05 7.81 -36.41
C GLN A 52 27.32 8.09 -35.59
N THR A 53 27.35 9.17 -34.82
CA THR A 53 28.56 9.57 -34.06
C THR A 53 28.66 8.90 -32.69
N MET A 54 27.53 8.72 -31.99
CA MET A 54 27.53 8.27 -30.60
C MET A 54 26.85 6.91 -30.38
N GLU A 55 26.36 6.27 -31.45
CA GLU A 55 25.62 4.99 -31.43
C GLU A 55 24.44 4.94 -30.44
N THR A 56 23.97 6.12 -30.02
CA THR A 56 22.94 6.31 -29.00
C THR A 56 21.88 7.27 -29.52
N LEU A 57 20.68 7.23 -28.92
CA LEU A 57 19.62 8.18 -29.27
C LEU A 57 19.95 9.57 -28.70
N PRO A 58 19.61 10.67 -29.39
CA PRO A 58 19.91 12.04 -28.96
C PRO A 58 19.50 12.37 -27.51
N PRO A 59 20.28 13.13 -26.74
CA PRO A 59 20.01 13.41 -25.33
C PRO A 59 18.70 14.19 -25.10
N GLY A 60 18.30 15.06 -26.04
CA GLY A 60 16.99 15.73 -26.04
C GLY A 60 15.79 14.79 -26.29
N THR A 61 16.05 13.57 -26.75
CA THR A 61 15.06 12.47 -26.86
C THR A 61 15.15 11.45 -25.74
N GLN A 62 16.27 11.42 -25.00
CA GLN A 62 16.41 10.69 -23.74
C GLN A 62 15.80 11.46 -22.56
N SER A 63 15.69 12.77 -22.69
CA SER A 63 15.29 13.67 -21.61
C SER A 63 14.04 14.47 -22.01
N GLY A 64 12.88 14.00 -21.57
CA GLY A 64 11.76 14.93 -21.36
C GLY A 64 12.17 15.95 -20.29
N ARG A 65 11.58 17.16 -20.30
CA ARG A 65 11.67 18.08 -19.15
C ARG A 65 11.36 17.28 -17.88
N GLY A 66 12.39 17.03 -17.06
CA GLY A 66 12.32 16.08 -15.95
C GLY A 66 13.05 14.74 -16.19
N CYS A 67 14.31 14.77 -16.63
CA CYS A 67 15.23 13.65 -16.35
C CYS A 67 15.41 13.57 -14.83
N LYS A 68 14.44 12.92 -14.16
CA LYS A 68 14.68 12.42 -12.82
C LYS A 68 15.79 11.40 -13.01
N VAL A 69 16.94 11.63 -12.35
CA VAL A 69 17.86 10.56 -12.01
C VAL A 69 17.00 9.34 -11.67
N GLN A 70 17.21 8.21 -12.35
CA GLN A 70 16.49 6.97 -12.04
C GLN A 70 16.86 6.62 -10.60
N VAL A 71 16.08 7.13 -9.65
CA VAL A 71 16.22 6.81 -8.25
C VAL A 71 15.93 5.32 -8.16
N PRO A 72 16.77 4.49 -7.50
CA PRO A 72 16.56 3.05 -7.48
C PRO A 72 15.15 2.64 -7.03
N LEU A 73 14.50 3.46 -6.19
CA LEU A 73 13.10 3.27 -5.77
C LEU A 73 12.05 3.34 -6.89
N ALA A 74 12.40 3.82 -8.08
CA ALA A 74 11.54 3.79 -9.25
C ALA A 74 11.54 2.42 -9.94
N ASP A 75 12.55 1.59 -9.67
CA ASP A 75 12.62 0.22 -10.14
C ASP A 75 11.53 -0.63 -9.45
N GLN A 76 10.91 -1.52 -10.23
CA GLN A 76 9.81 -2.35 -9.75
C GLN A 76 10.26 -3.36 -8.70
N ASP A 77 11.46 -3.92 -8.84
CA ASP A 77 11.99 -4.95 -7.94
C ASP A 77 12.40 -4.31 -6.61
N VAL A 78 13.08 -3.16 -6.67
CA VAL A 78 13.42 -2.35 -5.50
C VAL A 78 12.17 -1.89 -4.76
N ALA A 79 11.13 -1.48 -5.50
CA ALA A 79 9.85 -1.10 -4.90
C ALA A 79 9.17 -2.29 -4.21
N ALA A 80 9.19 -3.48 -4.82
CA ALA A 80 8.63 -4.69 -4.22
C ALA A 80 9.31 -5.03 -2.89
N ASP A 81 10.65 -5.06 -2.86
CA ASP A 81 11.44 -5.30 -1.64
C ASP A 81 11.10 -4.29 -0.53
N CYS A 82 11.05 -3.00 -0.89
CA CYS A 82 10.71 -1.94 0.05
C CYS A 82 9.29 -2.10 0.61
N GLN A 83 8.33 -2.48 -0.22
CA GLN A 83 6.95 -2.69 0.20
C GLN A 83 6.80 -3.93 1.07
N GLU A 84 7.51 -5.02 0.77
CA GLU A 84 7.51 -6.24 1.58
C GLU A 84 8.06 -5.94 2.98
N PHE A 85 9.20 -5.24 3.06
CA PHE A 85 9.75 -4.75 4.32
C PHE A 85 8.76 -3.85 5.06
N PHE A 86 8.09 -2.93 4.36
CA PHE A 86 7.15 -2.01 5.02
C PHE A 86 5.89 -2.73 5.54
N ARG A 87 5.45 -3.79 4.86
CA ARG A 87 4.31 -4.63 5.27
C ARG A 87 4.65 -5.54 6.45
N SER A 88 5.88 -6.05 6.55
CA SER A 88 6.30 -6.89 7.68
C SER A 88 6.36 -6.14 9.01
N ILE A 89 6.52 -4.81 8.97
CA ILE A 89 6.48 -3.96 10.17
C ILE A 89 5.03 -3.85 10.69
N PRO A 90 4.79 -3.96 12.01
CA PRO A 90 3.47 -3.77 12.59
C PRO A 90 2.98 -2.31 12.40
N PRO A 91 1.67 -2.07 12.17
CA PRO A 91 1.11 -0.74 11.90
C PRO A 91 1.62 0.41 12.79
N PRO A 92 1.72 0.29 14.13
CA PRO A 92 2.17 1.40 14.98
C PRO A 92 3.63 1.81 14.75
N GLN A 93 4.45 0.94 14.18
CA GLN A 93 5.87 1.20 13.93
C GLN A 93 6.14 1.63 12.48
N ARG A 94 5.13 1.56 11.59
CA ARG A 94 5.26 1.94 10.18
C ARG A 94 5.46 3.45 10.07
N SER A 95 6.68 3.85 9.70
CA SER A 95 7.06 5.25 9.52
C SER A 95 8.02 5.41 8.34
N ALA A 96 7.93 6.57 7.68
CA ALA A 96 8.81 6.90 6.56
C ALA A 96 10.29 6.94 6.99
N ARG A 97 10.59 7.38 8.21
CA ARG A 97 11.92 7.30 8.80
C ARG A 97 12.49 5.89 8.87
N ARG A 98 11.69 4.88 9.24
CA ARG A 98 12.16 3.48 9.26
C ARG A 98 12.43 2.95 7.86
N LEU A 99 11.55 3.28 6.91
CA LEU A 99 11.78 2.94 5.50
C LEU A 99 13.08 3.57 4.99
N LYS A 100 13.32 4.85 5.28
CA LYS A 100 14.56 5.56 4.94
C LYS A 100 15.79 4.77 5.43
N ILE A 101 15.82 4.41 6.71
CA ILE A 101 16.93 3.66 7.30
C ILE A 101 17.16 2.34 6.54
N HIS A 102 16.09 1.60 6.22
CA HIS A 102 16.21 0.35 5.48
C HIS A 102 16.78 0.53 4.07
N ILE A 103 16.38 1.59 3.36
CA ILE A 103 16.88 1.85 2.01
C ILE A 103 18.37 2.21 2.05
N GLU A 104 18.76 3.06 3.01
CA GLU A 104 20.15 3.50 3.16
C GLU A 104 21.09 2.36 3.60
N THR A 105 20.61 1.42 4.42
CA THR A 105 21.46 0.33 4.96
C THR A 105 21.46 -0.93 4.13
N LYS A 106 20.35 -1.28 3.47
CA LYS A 106 20.19 -2.57 2.78
C LYS A 106 20.08 -2.40 1.28
N ILE A 107 19.11 -1.61 0.83
CA ILE A 107 18.78 -1.51 -0.60
C ILE A 107 19.93 -0.89 -1.40
N TYR A 108 20.38 0.31 -1.03
CA TYR A 108 21.41 0.99 -1.83
C TYR A 108 22.74 0.23 -1.91
N PRO A 109 23.29 -0.33 -0.82
CA PRO A 109 24.49 -1.15 -0.91
C PRO A 109 24.32 -2.36 -1.85
N THR A 110 23.16 -3.03 -1.83
CA THR A 110 22.90 -4.20 -2.67
C THR A 110 22.75 -3.85 -4.16
N TYR A 111 22.02 -2.78 -4.49
CA TYR A 111 21.69 -2.45 -5.87
C TYR A 111 22.74 -1.58 -6.59
N MET A 112 23.48 -0.72 -5.86
CA MET A 112 24.46 0.18 -6.47
C MET A 112 25.90 -0.34 -6.37
N GLY A 113 26.21 -1.29 -5.48
CA GLY A 113 27.57 -1.81 -5.28
C GLY A 113 28.57 -0.75 -4.80
N ILE A 114 28.09 0.44 -4.42
CA ILE A 114 28.87 1.59 -3.96
C ILE A 114 28.75 1.65 -2.44
N LEU A 115 29.88 1.66 -1.73
CA LEU A 115 29.96 1.72 -0.25
C LEU A 115 29.67 3.12 0.31
N ASP A 116 29.61 4.14 -0.54
CA ASP A 116 29.27 5.49 -0.12
C ASP A 116 27.79 5.60 0.28
N ARG A 117 27.55 6.25 1.42
CA ARG A 117 26.21 6.47 1.95
C ARG A 117 25.43 7.42 1.05
N PHE A 118 24.60 6.87 0.17
CA PHE A 118 23.54 7.62 -0.47
C PHE A 118 22.48 8.00 0.57
N ILE A 119 22.34 9.30 0.84
CA ILE A 119 21.39 9.82 1.81
C ILE A 119 20.08 10.20 1.11
N ILE A 120 18.97 9.65 1.59
CA ILE A 120 17.64 9.98 1.08
C ILE A 120 16.94 10.95 2.04
N SER A 121 16.24 11.93 1.50
CA SER A 121 15.33 12.75 2.30
C SER A 121 14.08 11.96 2.70
N GLU A 122 13.60 12.15 3.93
CA GLU A 122 12.35 11.53 4.39
C GLU A 122 11.15 11.92 3.50
N LYS A 123 11.16 13.12 2.94
CA LYS A 123 10.18 13.60 1.95
C LYS A 123 10.13 12.72 0.69
N THR A 124 11.28 12.20 0.25
CA THR A 124 11.33 11.26 -0.88
C THR A 124 10.67 9.94 -0.51
N CYS A 125 10.93 9.41 0.68
CA CYS A 125 10.28 8.21 1.19
C CYS A 125 8.76 8.38 1.26
N HIS A 126 8.27 9.52 1.79
CA HIS A 126 6.84 9.83 1.80
C HIS A 126 6.22 9.84 0.40
N ARG A 127 6.89 10.47 -0.58
CA ARG A 127 6.40 10.51 -1.96
C ARG A 127 6.24 9.11 -2.56
N TYR A 128 7.21 8.22 -2.33
CA TYR A 128 7.16 6.86 -2.83
C TYR A 128 6.14 6.01 -2.07
N LEU A 129 6.03 6.15 -0.76
CA LEU A 129 4.95 5.52 0.02
C LEU A 129 3.57 5.88 -0.55
N SER A 130 3.32 7.15 -0.83
CA SER A 130 2.06 7.58 -1.47
C SER A 130 1.91 7.02 -2.88
N ALA A 131 2.98 6.94 -3.67
CA ALA A 131 2.94 6.34 -5.00
C ALA A 131 2.66 4.83 -4.97
N TRP A 132 3.07 4.14 -3.91
CA TRP A 132 2.78 2.72 -3.67
C TRP A 132 1.42 2.47 -3.00
N GLY A 133 0.61 3.50 -2.77
CA GLY A 133 -0.72 3.40 -2.18
C GLY A 133 -0.76 3.43 -0.65
N PHE A 134 0.33 3.80 0.02
CA PHE A 134 0.31 4.03 1.47
C PHE A 134 -0.10 5.47 1.78
N HIS A 135 -1.12 5.60 2.62
CA HIS A 135 -1.64 6.87 3.07
C HIS A 135 -1.38 7.05 4.57
N LYS A 136 -1.18 8.31 4.98
CA LYS A 136 -1.10 8.66 6.39
C LYS A 136 -2.52 8.68 6.94
N ASN A 137 -2.85 7.76 7.85
CA ASN A 137 -4.06 7.86 8.65
C ASN A 137 -3.77 8.68 9.89
N SER A 138 -4.64 9.63 10.24
CA SER A 138 -4.65 10.16 11.60
C SER A 138 -5.37 9.15 12.47
N HIS A 139 -4.64 8.53 13.40
CA HIS A 139 -5.25 7.69 14.42
C HIS A 139 -6.16 8.56 15.27
N GLN A 140 -7.48 8.35 15.19
CA GLN A 140 -8.38 8.80 16.24
C GLN A 140 -8.25 7.81 17.40
N GLN A 141 -8.14 8.33 18.63
CA GLN A 141 -7.91 7.54 19.84
C GLN A 141 -8.98 6.46 20.09
N ASP A 142 -10.14 6.58 19.45
CA ASP A 142 -11.30 5.73 19.68
C ASP A 142 -11.34 4.45 18.83
N ILE A 143 -10.36 4.23 17.95
CA ILE A 143 -10.31 3.03 17.10
C ILE A 143 -9.28 2.05 17.68
N TYR A 144 -9.77 1.07 18.44
CA TYR A 144 -8.98 -0.09 18.84
C TYR A 144 -8.70 -0.95 17.61
N TYR A 145 -7.44 -1.01 17.17
CA TYR A 145 -7.02 -1.92 16.10
C TYR A 145 -6.93 -3.34 16.66
N ASP A 146 -7.58 -4.30 16.00
CA ASP A 146 -7.49 -5.71 16.34
C ASP A 146 -6.02 -6.15 16.50
N GLY A 147 -5.70 -6.74 17.66
CA GLY A 147 -4.35 -7.18 18.02
C GLY A 147 -3.58 -6.26 18.98
N GLN A 148 -4.04 -5.03 19.24
CA GLN A 148 -3.48 -4.15 20.29
C GLN A 148 -4.11 -4.35 21.68
N GLU A 149 -5.02 -5.32 21.84
CA GLU A 149 -5.54 -5.68 23.15
C GLU A 149 -4.39 -6.05 24.09
N ARG A 150 -4.47 -5.57 25.33
CA ARG A 150 -3.57 -5.97 26.41
C ARG A 150 -3.72 -7.47 26.67
N ASP A 151 -2.66 -8.13 27.13
CA ASP A 151 -2.64 -9.59 27.25
C ASP A 151 -3.68 -10.12 28.25
N ASP A 152 -3.95 -9.37 29.32
CA ASP A 152 -5.02 -9.64 30.30
C ASP A 152 -6.41 -9.61 29.64
N VAL A 153 -6.66 -8.64 28.76
CA VAL A 153 -7.92 -8.53 28.01
C VAL A 153 -8.10 -9.70 27.05
N LYS A 154 -7.02 -10.13 26.36
CA LYS A 154 -7.05 -11.29 25.46
C LYS A 154 -7.35 -12.58 26.22
N GLU A 155 -6.70 -12.78 27.37
CA GLU A 155 -6.92 -13.94 28.22
C GLU A 155 -8.34 -13.98 28.78
N TYR A 156 -8.84 -12.84 29.25
CA TYR A 156 -10.22 -12.70 29.70
C TYR A 156 -11.21 -13.00 28.56
N ARG A 157 -11.02 -12.41 27.38
CA ARG A 157 -11.88 -12.66 26.22
C ARG A 157 -11.90 -14.13 25.84
N ASN A 158 -10.73 -14.78 25.79
CA ASN A 158 -10.62 -16.21 25.44
C ASN A 158 -11.30 -17.12 26.49
N SER A 159 -11.09 -16.85 27.78
CA SER A 159 -11.72 -17.64 28.85
C SER A 159 -13.23 -17.45 28.86
N TRP A 160 -13.71 -16.21 28.74
CA TRP A 160 -15.12 -15.89 28.64
C TRP A 160 -15.77 -16.52 27.40
N SER A 161 -15.11 -16.49 26.24
CA SER A 161 -15.62 -17.09 24.99
C SER A 161 -15.83 -18.59 25.12
N LYS A 162 -14.89 -19.30 25.75
CA LYS A 162 -15.00 -20.74 26.01
C LYS A 162 -16.16 -21.06 26.94
N GLN A 163 -16.31 -20.30 28.03
CA GLN A 163 -17.45 -20.44 28.94
C GLN A 163 -18.77 -20.15 28.22
N MET A 164 -18.77 -19.15 27.34
CA MET A 164 -19.98 -18.77 26.64
C MET A 164 -20.44 -19.76 25.60
N LEU A 165 -19.53 -20.46 24.92
CA LEU A 165 -19.89 -21.57 24.05
C LEU A 165 -20.52 -22.73 24.83
N ILE A 166 -19.99 -23.04 26.02
CA ILE A 166 -20.56 -24.09 26.90
C ILE A 166 -21.97 -23.69 27.36
N TRP A 167 -22.16 -22.45 27.79
CA TRP A 167 -23.48 -22.00 28.22
C TRP A 167 -24.45 -21.87 27.05
N ARG A 168 -23.99 -21.40 25.87
CA ARG A 168 -24.82 -21.28 24.66
C ARG A 168 -25.42 -22.63 24.24
N ALA A 169 -24.69 -23.73 24.39
CA ALA A 169 -25.22 -25.07 24.11
C ALA A 169 -26.40 -25.47 25.01
N ARG A 170 -26.52 -24.83 26.17
CA ARG A 170 -27.60 -25.03 27.17
C ARG A 170 -28.59 -23.87 27.22
N MET A 171 -28.44 -22.89 26.33
CA MET A 171 -29.35 -21.76 26.17
C MET A 171 -30.36 -22.07 25.08
N ARG A 172 -31.53 -21.45 25.20
CA ARG A 172 -32.52 -21.39 24.15
C ARG A 172 -32.03 -20.50 23.01
N ASP A 173 -32.17 -20.98 21.78
CA ASP A 173 -31.92 -20.18 20.58
C ASP A 173 -33.25 -19.67 20.01
N TRP A 174 -33.17 -18.61 19.22
CA TRP A 174 -34.32 -18.01 18.56
C TRP A 174 -34.02 -17.86 17.08
N ASP A 175 -34.95 -18.27 16.22
CA ASP A 175 -34.81 -18.00 14.79
C ASP A 175 -35.15 -16.54 14.45
N GLN A 176 -34.97 -16.17 13.17
CA GLN A 176 -35.30 -14.83 12.68
C GLN A 176 -36.81 -14.54 12.68
N ASP A 177 -37.63 -15.57 12.72
CA ASP A 177 -39.10 -15.50 12.72
C ASP A 177 -39.68 -15.48 14.15
N GLY A 178 -38.83 -15.53 15.17
CA GLY A 178 -39.20 -15.48 16.59
C GLY A 178 -39.60 -16.82 17.21
N ASN A 179 -39.38 -17.94 16.53
CA ASN A 179 -39.61 -19.28 17.08
C ASN A 179 -38.46 -19.69 18.01
N VAL A 180 -38.85 -20.47 19.03
CA VAL A 180 -37.96 -20.95 20.08
C VAL A 180 -37.34 -22.30 19.69
N HIS A 181 -36.02 -22.38 19.74
CA HIS A 181 -35.28 -23.64 19.70
C HIS A 181 -34.77 -23.99 21.10
N LEU A 182 -35.27 -25.10 21.65
CA LEU A 182 -34.83 -25.60 22.95
C LEU A 182 -33.52 -26.38 22.82
N PRO A 183 -32.58 -26.24 23.78
CA PRO A 183 -31.34 -26.99 23.78
C PRO A 183 -31.56 -28.47 24.10
N ALA A 184 -30.72 -29.35 23.54
CA ALA A 184 -30.70 -30.76 23.89
C ALA A 184 -29.97 -30.97 25.23
N LEU A 185 -30.74 -31.04 26.32
CA LEU A 185 -30.23 -31.22 27.69
C LEU A 185 -30.17 -32.71 28.05
N GLN A 186 -29.11 -33.14 28.73
CA GLN A 186 -29.05 -34.49 29.31
C GLN A 186 -29.86 -34.57 30.61
N ALA A 187 -30.18 -35.80 31.05
CA ALA A 187 -30.95 -36.03 32.28
C ALA A 187 -30.23 -35.42 33.50
N GLY A 188 -30.88 -34.43 34.14
CA GLY A 188 -30.35 -33.71 35.30
C GLY A 188 -29.74 -32.34 34.99
N GLU A 189 -29.57 -31.99 33.71
CA GLU A 189 -29.09 -30.66 33.32
C GLU A 189 -30.23 -29.62 33.29
N LYS A 190 -29.91 -28.39 33.72
CA LYS A 190 -30.85 -27.26 33.69
C LYS A 190 -30.55 -26.33 32.53
N GLU A 191 -31.60 -25.78 31.93
CA GLU A 191 -31.51 -24.69 30.96
C GLU A 191 -30.78 -23.49 31.57
N VAL A 192 -29.88 -22.88 30.81
CA VAL A 192 -29.20 -21.64 31.20
C VAL A 192 -29.95 -20.49 30.55
N VAL A 193 -30.39 -19.52 31.35
CA VAL A 193 -31.06 -18.31 30.86
C VAL A 193 -30.08 -17.16 30.95
N ASN A 194 -29.79 -16.51 29.82
CA ASN A 194 -28.97 -15.29 29.81
C ASN A 194 -29.81 -14.11 30.33
N LEU A 195 -29.51 -13.64 31.54
CA LEU A 195 -30.12 -12.44 32.08
C LEU A 195 -29.38 -11.22 31.53
N VAL A 196 -29.82 -10.74 30.37
CA VAL A 196 -29.38 -9.43 29.87
C VAL A 196 -30.25 -8.37 30.55
N ALA A 197 -29.66 -7.54 31.40
CA ALA A 197 -30.36 -6.38 31.93
C ALA A 197 -30.73 -5.46 30.76
N SER A 198 -32.01 -5.38 30.43
CA SER A 198 -32.51 -4.47 29.41
C SER A 198 -32.36 -3.03 29.91
N THR A 199 -31.32 -2.33 29.46
CA THR A 199 -31.18 -0.88 29.58
C THR A 199 -32.02 -0.15 28.52
N ALA A 200 -33.19 -0.68 28.17
CA ALA A 200 -34.18 0.06 27.41
C ALA A 200 -34.94 1.00 28.36
N MET A 201 -34.27 2.08 28.82
CA MET A 201 -34.83 3.36 29.31
C MET A 201 -33.73 4.26 29.91
N VAL A 202 -32.65 4.53 29.18
CA VAL A 202 -31.85 5.73 29.44
C VAL A 202 -31.48 6.35 28.10
N GLY A 203 -32.18 7.44 27.76
CA GLY A 203 -31.82 8.27 26.64
C GLY A 203 -30.37 8.78 26.79
N CYS A 204 -29.64 8.71 25.68
CA CYS A 204 -28.55 9.60 25.30
C CYS A 204 -27.72 10.19 26.47
N CYS A 205 -26.65 9.48 26.86
CA CYS A 205 -25.36 10.10 27.21
C CYS A 205 -24.29 9.01 27.33
N CYS A 206 -23.24 9.16 26.53
CA CYS A 206 -22.09 8.29 26.41
C CYS A 206 -21.37 8.13 27.75
N ARG A 207 -21.57 7.02 28.45
CA ARG A 207 -20.67 6.52 29.51
C ARG A 207 -20.81 5.01 29.59
N SER A 208 -19.80 4.29 29.12
CA SER A 208 -19.69 2.84 29.26
C SER A 208 -19.71 2.47 30.76
N PRO A 209 -20.55 1.53 31.21
CA PRO A 209 -20.47 1.03 32.58
C PRO A 209 -19.23 0.14 32.71
N ILE A 210 -18.30 0.54 33.56
CA ILE A 210 -17.25 -0.33 34.09
C ILE A 210 -17.97 -1.40 34.91
N LEU A 211 -18.08 -2.62 34.37
CA LEU A 211 -18.61 -3.77 35.10
C LEU A 211 -17.56 -4.22 36.11
N ALA A 212 -17.80 -3.84 37.37
CA ALA A 212 -17.10 -4.35 38.54
C ALA A 212 -17.28 -5.87 38.62
N GLY A 213 -16.17 -6.58 38.89
CA GLY A 213 -16.17 -8.00 39.21
C GLY A 213 -16.94 -8.30 40.52
N PRO A 214 -17.25 -9.57 40.80
CA PRO A 214 -18.10 -9.94 41.93
C PRO A 214 -17.42 -9.61 43.27
N THR A 215 -17.96 -8.61 43.97
CA THR A 215 -17.62 -8.32 45.36
C THR A 215 -18.21 -9.41 46.25
N THR A 216 -17.38 -10.34 46.74
CA THR A 216 -17.72 -11.21 47.86
C THR A 216 -17.98 -10.36 49.10
N ARG A 217 -19.25 -10.16 49.46
CA ARG A 217 -19.63 -9.63 50.77
C ARG A 217 -19.56 -10.76 51.78
N ASN A 218 -18.51 -10.77 52.59
CA ASN A 218 -18.48 -11.53 53.82
C ASN A 218 -19.46 -10.87 54.80
N ILE A 219 -20.42 -11.66 55.27
CA ILE A 219 -21.28 -11.36 56.41
C ILE A 219 -20.44 -11.67 57.67
N VAL A 220 -20.38 -10.73 58.61
CA VAL A 220 -19.84 -10.96 59.97
C VAL A 220 -20.82 -10.33 60.97
N PRO A 221 -21.22 -11.05 62.06
CA PRO A 221 -22.18 -10.58 63.08
C PRO A 221 -21.50 -9.55 64.00
N VAL A 222 -22.18 -8.66 64.75
CA VAL A 222 -23.47 -8.67 65.47
C VAL A 222 -24.16 -7.32 65.27
#